data_AF-A0A382T4L7-F1
#
_entry.id   AF-A0A382T4L7-F1
#
_cell.length_a   1.000
_cell.length_b   1.000
_cell.length_c   1.000
_cell.angle_alpha   90.00
_cell.angle_beta   90.00
_cell.angle_gamma   90.00
#
_symmetry.space_group_name_H-M   'P 1'
#
loop_
_entity.id
_entity.type
_entity.pdbx_description
1 polymer ?
#
loop_
_entity_poly.entity_id
_entity_poly.type
_entity_poly.pdbx_seq_one_letter_code
_entity_poly.pdbx_strand_id
1 'polypeptide(L)'
;MNRTKRTQSLCVIGLATAVILSPAQAADDANLIADGKALFQSKICFTCHQVDENVPAPAGIAMKAPKFIGGFWGKKRTVTLGYGGPEATVTFDEAYFVESVRKPMDKVSKEAAAPMPPPPAVNDEEM
;
A
#
# COMPACT_ATOMS: atom_id res chain seq x y z
N MET A 1 -67.24 -4.58 3.99
CA MET A 1 -66.76 -3.18 4.02
C MET A 1 -65.38 -3.17 4.67
N ASN A 2 -64.42 -2.54 3.97
CA ASN A 2 -62.97 -2.47 4.16
C ASN A 2 -62.38 -2.71 5.56
N ARG A 3 -61.34 -3.57 5.63
CA ARG A 3 -60.25 -3.40 6.59
C ARG A 3 -58.89 -3.51 5.90
N THR A 4 -58.17 -2.41 6.02
CA THR A 4 -57.00 -1.94 5.27
C THR A 4 -55.76 -2.84 5.44
N LYS A 5 -55.07 -3.12 4.33
CA LYS A 5 -53.74 -3.75 4.32
C LYS A 5 -52.72 -2.80 4.93
N ARG A 6 -52.01 -3.23 5.98
CA ARG A 6 -50.91 -2.47 6.60
C ARG A 6 -49.59 -3.01 6.04
N THR A 7 -49.09 -2.34 5.01
CA THR A 7 -47.77 -2.61 4.42
C THR A 7 -46.71 -2.18 5.43
N GLN A 8 -46.00 -3.14 6.03
CA GLN A 8 -44.91 -2.88 6.95
C GLN A 8 -43.66 -2.57 6.12
N SER A 9 -43.41 -1.28 5.91
CA SER A 9 -42.18 -0.77 5.31
C SER A 9 -41.05 -0.97 6.31
N LEU A 10 -40.22 -2.00 6.09
CA LEU A 10 -38.99 -2.22 6.83
C LEU A 10 -37.94 -1.23 6.31
N CYS A 11 -37.74 -0.16 7.08
CA CYS A 11 -36.61 0.74 6.92
C CYS A 11 -35.35 -0.05 7.32
N VAL A 12 -34.61 -0.55 6.33
CA VAL A 12 -33.29 -1.14 6.56
C VAL A 12 -32.32 0.02 6.80
N ILE A 13 -32.12 0.33 8.08
CA ILE A 13 -31.09 1.27 8.51
C ILE A 13 -29.75 0.58 8.24
N GLY A 14 -29.06 1.03 7.20
CA GLY A 14 -27.70 0.60 6.90
C GLY A 14 -26.77 1.00 8.03
N LEU A 15 -26.34 0.02 8.83
CA LEU A 15 -25.28 0.18 9.80
C LEU A 15 -23.95 0.33 9.04
N ALA A 16 -23.47 1.56 8.92
CA ALA A 16 -22.07 1.81 8.60
C ALA A 16 -21.23 1.27 9.77
N THR A 17 -20.54 0.15 9.54
CA THR A 17 -19.61 -0.42 10.51
C THR A 17 -18.39 0.48 10.60
N ALA A 18 -18.38 1.39 11.58
CA ALA A 18 -17.15 1.99 12.06
C ALA A 18 -16.28 0.84 12.61
N VAL A 19 -15.14 0.59 11.99
CA VAL A 19 -14.16 -0.39 12.49
C VAL A 19 -13.56 0.21 13.77
N ILE A 20 -14.07 -0.19 14.92
CA ILE A 20 -13.49 0.16 16.23
C ILE A 20 -12.38 -0.88 16.50
N LEU A 21 -11.12 -0.48 16.37
CA LEU A 21 -10.00 -1.34 16.75
C LEU A 21 -9.97 -1.53 18.27
N SER A 22 -9.70 -2.75 18.71
CA SER A 22 -9.45 -3.05 20.13
C SER A 22 -8.06 -2.58 20.56
N PRO A 23 -7.85 -2.24 21.85
CA PRO A 23 -6.54 -1.80 22.36
C PRO A 23 -5.40 -2.80 22.12
N ALA A 24 -5.68 -4.11 22.21
CA ALA A 24 -4.70 -5.17 21.93
C ALA A 24 -4.30 -5.17 20.45
N GLN A 25 -5.26 -5.10 19.53
CA GLN A 25 -4.99 -4.98 18.09
C GLN A 25 -4.16 -3.72 17.78
N ALA A 26 -4.48 -2.59 18.42
CA ALA A 26 -3.71 -1.36 18.25
C ALA A 26 -2.26 -1.47 18.77
N ALA A 27 -2.03 -2.25 19.84
CA ALA A 27 -0.69 -2.50 20.37
C ALA A 27 0.11 -3.47 19.50
N ASP A 28 -0.54 -4.52 18.99
CA ASP A 28 0.06 -5.47 18.03
C ASP A 28 0.42 -4.75 16.72
N ASP A 29 -0.46 -3.89 16.22
CA ASP A 29 -0.20 -3.03 15.06
C ASP A 29 0.97 -2.08 15.33
N ALA A 30 1.09 -1.52 16.56
CA ALA A 30 2.19 -0.63 16.91
C ALA A 30 3.55 -1.34 16.91
N ASN A 31 3.61 -2.58 17.41
CA ASN A 31 4.82 -3.40 17.36
C ASN A 31 5.17 -3.75 15.91
N LEU A 32 4.19 -4.20 15.13
CA LEU A 32 4.38 -4.52 13.71
C LEU A 32 4.85 -3.31 12.90
N ILE A 33 4.32 -2.11 13.18
CA ILE A 33 4.77 -0.85 12.58
C ILE A 33 6.21 -0.53 13.00
N ALA A 34 6.59 -0.77 14.26
CA ALA A 34 7.95 -0.56 14.73
C ALA A 34 8.94 -1.50 14.03
N ASP A 35 8.59 -2.77 13.89
CA ASP A 35 9.39 -3.77 13.17
C ASP A 35 9.51 -3.40 11.69
N GLY A 36 8.40 -3.04 11.04
CA GLY A 36 8.40 -2.55 9.65
C GLY A 36 9.28 -1.31 9.46
N LYS A 37 9.29 -0.37 10.41
CA LYS A 37 10.20 0.79 10.39
C LYS A 37 11.67 0.36 10.51
N ALA A 38 11.98 -0.61 11.38
CA ALA A 38 13.33 -1.14 11.51
C ALA A 38 13.80 -1.84 10.23
N LEU A 39 12.91 -2.59 9.57
CA LEU A 39 13.17 -3.22 8.27
C LEU A 39 13.36 -2.17 7.17
N PHE A 40 12.54 -1.12 7.13
CA PHE A 40 12.68 -0.04 6.16
C PHE A 40 14.05 0.65 6.20
N GLN A 41 14.65 0.72 7.40
CA GLN A 41 16.01 1.22 7.60
C GLN A 41 17.07 0.18 7.24
N SER A 42 16.98 -1.02 7.82
CA SER A 42 18.01 -2.07 7.67
C SER A 42 18.07 -2.69 6.26
N LYS A 43 16.95 -2.74 5.55
CA LYS A 43 16.85 -3.17 4.14
C LYS A 43 17.03 -2.01 3.16
N ILE A 44 17.56 -0.88 3.63
CA ILE A 44 17.94 0.32 2.85
C ILE A 44 16.82 0.95 2.01
N CYS A 45 15.56 0.58 2.25
CA CYS A 45 14.39 1.10 1.54
C CYS A 45 14.32 2.63 1.61
N PHE A 46 14.71 3.20 2.76
CA PHE A 46 14.73 4.64 3.04
C PHE A 46 15.63 5.45 2.09
N THR A 47 16.59 4.81 1.42
CA THR A 47 17.47 5.49 0.46
C THR A 47 16.68 6.06 -0.71
N CYS A 48 15.66 5.32 -1.17
CA CYS A 48 14.87 5.65 -2.35
C CYS A 48 13.40 5.94 -2.04
N HIS A 49 12.83 5.35 -0.99
CA HIS A 49 11.44 5.54 -0.66
C HIS A 49 11.29 6.52 0.51
N GLN A 50 10.31 7.40 0.38
CA GLN A 50 9.97 8.39 1.41
C GLN A 50 8.70 7.94 2.14
N VAL A 51 8.73 7.93 3.48
CA VAL A 51 7.57 7.60 4.35
C VAL A 51 7.19 8.75 5.29
N ASP A 52 8.06 9.76 5.42
CA ASP A 52 7.85 10.98 6.22
C ASP A 52 8.08 12.20 5.32
N GLU A 53 7.10 13.10 5.25
CA GLU A 53 7.16 14.32 4.42
C GLU A 53 8.36 15.20 4.76
N ASN A 54 8.82 15.17 6.02
CA ASN A 54 9.90 16.00 6.53
C ASN A 54 11.30 15.37 6.35
N VAL A 55 11.37 14.09 6.01
CA VAL A 55 12.63 13.36 5.81
C VAL A 55 12.74 12.95 4.35
N PRO A 56 13.43 13.73 3.50
CA PRO A 56 13.54 13.42 2.08
C PRO A 56 14.39 12.17 1.83
N ALA A 57 14.10 11.46 0.74
CA ALA A 57 14.94 10.40 0.16
C ALA A 57 15.59 10.93 -1.13
N PRO A 58 16.80 11.54 -1.09
CA PRO A 58 17.36 12.27 -2.24
C PRO A 58 17.55 11.41 -3.49
N ALA A 59 18.02 10.16 -3.32
CA ALA A 59 18.11 9.23 -4.44
C ALA A 59 16.72 8.91 -5.01
N GLY A 60 15.74 8.70 -4.14
CA GLY A 60 14.33 8.54 -4.52
C GLY A 60 13.78 9.67 -5.38
N ILE A 61 14.06 10.91 -4.99
CA ILE A 61 13.65 12.10 -5.73
C ILE A 61 14.28 12.11 -7.13
N ALA A 62 15.58 11.86 -7.23
CA ALA A 62 16.28 11.80 -8.51
C ALA A 62 15.74 10.68 -9.42
N MET A 63 15.43 9.52 -8.84
CA MET A 63 14.94 8.35 -9.54
C MET A 63 13.43 8.36 -9.79
N LYS A 64 12.71 9.38 -9.29
CA LYS A 64 11.23 9.42 -9.28
C LYS A 64 10.63 8.14 -8.69
N ALA A 65 11.24 7.64 -7.62
CA ALA A 65 10.76 6.46 -6.91
C ALA A 65 9.41 6.76 -6.24
N PRO A 66 8.51 5.75 -6.13
CA PRO A 66 7.29 5.89 -5.36
C PRO A 66 7.52 6.41 -3.94
N LYS A 67 6.71 7.38 -3.52
CA LYS A 67 6.61 7.79 -2.12
C LYS A 67 5.49 7.01 -1.44
N PHE A 68 5.70 6.64 -0.18
CA PHE A 68 4.74 5.93 0.65
C PHE A 68 4.16 6.88 1.70
N ILE A 69 3.60 7.98 1.22
CA ILE A 69 3.02 9.06 2.03
C ILE A 69 1.57 9.26 1.58
N GLY A 70 0.68 9.51 2.53
CA GLY A 70 -0.74 9.73 2.27
C GLY A 70 -1.50 8.46 1.87
N GLY A 71 -2.66 8.64 1.24
CA GLY A 71 -3.60 7.55 0.92
C GLY A 71 -3.28 6.78 -0.37
N PHE A 72 -2.09 6.21 -0.50
CA PHE A 72 -1.65 5.47 -1.70
C PHE A 72 -2.13 4.01 -1.72
N TRP A 73 -2.30 3.38 -0.56
CA TRP A 73 -2.72 1.98 -0.45
C TRP A 73 -4.13 1.78 -1.02
N GLY A 74 -4.33 0.70 -1.76
CA GLY A 74 -5.58 0.37 -2.46
C GLY A 74 -5.90 1.27 -3.66
N LYS A 75 -5.00 2.18 -4.06
CA LYS A 75 -5.21 3.05 -5.23
C LYS A 75 -4.66 2.42 -6.50
N LYS A 76 -5.33 2.70 -7.63
CA LYS A 76 -4.84 2.32 -8.95
C LYS A 76 -3.59 3.14 -9.32
N ARG A 77 -2.63 2.50 -9.97
CA ARG A 77 -1.44 3.13 -10.53
C ARG A 77 -1.09 2.56 -11.89
N THR A 78 -0.48 3.39 -12.73
CA THR A 78 0.07 2.97 -14.02
C THR A 78 1.49 2.47 -13.85
N VAL A 79 1.76 1.29 -14.40
CA VAL A 79 3.07 0.65 -14.45
C VAL A 79 3.39 0.26 -15.88
N THR A 80 4.64 -0.08 -16.17
CA THR A 80 5.04 -0.80 -17.37
C THR A 80 5.36 -2.25 -17.03
N LEU A 81 5.02 -3.20 -17.90
CA LEU A 81 5.45 -4.60 -17.80
C LEU A 81 6.90 -4.71 -18.27
N GLY A 82 7.85 -4.84 -17.33
CA GLY A 82 9.26 -4.56 -17.59
C GLY A 82 9.56 -3.06 -17.65
N TYR A 83 10.84 -2.68 -17.57
CA TYR A 83 11.25 -1.28 -17.72
C TYR A 83 11.12 -0.82 -19.18
N GLY A 84 10.28 0.20 -19.42
CA GLY A 84 10.01 0.73 -20.76
C GLY A 84 9.07 -0.11 -21.62
N GLY A 85 8.48 -1.18 -21.04
CA GLY A 85 7.51 -2.04 -21.73
C GLY A 85 6.10 -1.45 -21.84
N PRO A 86 5.11 -2.27 -22.25
CA PRO A 86 3.73 -1.82 -22.40
C PRO A 86 3.13 -1.41 -21.05
N GLU A 87 2.21 -0.45 -21.08
CA GLU A 87 1.55 0.03 -19.87
C GLU A 87 0.50 -0.96 -19.35
N ALA A 88 0.35 -1.01 -18.03
CA ALA A 88 -0.69 -1.73 -17.33
C ALA A 88 -1.17 -0.91 -16.13
N THR A 89 -2.36 -1.24 -15.62
CA THR A 89 -2.89 -0.69 -14.37
C THR A 89 -2.86 -1.76 -13.29
N VAL A 90 -2.33 -1.40 -12.13
CA VAL A 90 -2.33 -2.24 -10.92
C VAL A 90 -3.00 -1.50 -9.78
N THR A 91 -3.50 -2.22 -8.78
CA THR A 91 -3.85 -1.65 -7.47
C THR A 91 -2.61 -1.72 -6.58
N PHE A 92 -2.32 -0.67 -5.82
CA PHE A 92 -1.25 -0.72 -4.81
C PHE A 92 -1.75 -1.44 -3.56
N ASP A 93 -1.81 -2.76 -3.62
CA ASP A 93 -2.16 -3.65 -2.52
C ASP A 93 -0.96 -4.47 -2.06
N GLU A 94 -1.19 -5.36 -1.09
CA GLU A 94 -0.17 -6.23 -0.52
C GLU A 94 0.46 -7.12 -1.59
N ALA A 95 -0.35 -7.77 -2.44
CA ALA A 95 0.15 -8.65 -3.48
C ALA A 95 1.09 -7.92 -4.44
N TYR A 96 0.73 -6.70 -4.86
CA TYR A 96 1.59 -5.87 -5.68
C TYR A 96 2.84 -5.37 -4.95
N PHE A 97 2.75 -5.02 -3.66
CA PHE A 97 3.90 -4.63 -2.86
C PHE A 97 4.91 -5.77 -2.73
N VAL A 98 4.44 -6.98 -2.35
CA VAL A 98 5.27 -8.19 -2.23
C VAL A 98 5.92 -8.53 -3.57
N GLU A 99 5.16 -8.51 -4.67
CA GLU A 99 5.70 -8.72 -6.01
C GLU A 99 6.77 -7.68 -6.34
N SER A 100 6.53 -6.40 -6.05
CA SER A 100 7.48 -5.32 -6.33
C SER A 100 8.78 -5.48 -5.55
N VAL A 101 8.74 -5.94 -4.30
CA VAL A 101 9.96 -6.18 -3.50
C VAL A 101 10.73 -7.41 -4.02
N ARG A 102 10.01 -8.50 -4.35
CA ARG A 102 10.63 -9.76 -4.78
C ARG A 102 11.08 -9.77 -6.25
N LYS A 103 10.39 -9.03 -7.10
CA LYS A 103 10.60 -8.98 -8.56
C LYS A 103 10.51 -7.53 -9.07
N PRO A 104 11.42 -6.65 -8.64
CA PRO A 104 11.30 -5.20 -8.86
C PRO A 104 11.35 -4.73 -10.32
N MET A 105 11.76 -5.62 -11.24
CA MET A 105 11.84 -5.32 -12.67
C MET A 105 10.59 -5.74 -13.45
N ASP A 106 9.72 -6.59 -12.88
CA ASP A 106 8.57 -7.17 -13.60
C ASP A 106 7.50 -6.10 -13.87
N LYS A 107 7.27 -5.21 -12.91
CA LYS A 107 6.33 -4.08 -13.03
C LYS A 107 6.95 -2.80 -12.49
N VAL A 108 7.25 -1.86 -13.36
CA VAL A 108 7.94 -0.61 -13.00
C VAL A 108 6.94 0.53 -13.01
N SER A 109 6.94 1.38 -11.97
CA SER A 109 6.12 2.60 -11.97
C SER A 109 6.39 3.42 -13.22
N LYS A 110 5.34 3.84 -13.94
CA LYS A 110 5.50 4.56 -15.22
C LYS A 110 6.31 5.85 -15.09
N GLU A 111 6.23 6.48 -13.92
CA GLU A 111 6.93 7.74 -13.62
C GLU A 111 8.39 7.54 -13.22
N ALA A 112 8.81 6.32 -12.89
CA ALA A 112 10.15 6.04 -12.40
C ALA A 112 11.19 6.27 -13.50
N ALA A 113 12.26 6.98 -13.15
CA ALA A 113 13.37 7.24 -14.06
C ALA A 113 14.21 5.98 -14.30
N ALA A 114 14.22 5.03 -13.37
CA ALA A 114 14.80 3.70 -13.55
C ALA A 114 14.04 2.69 -12.66
N PRO A 115 14.18 1.38 -12.91
CA PRO A 115 13.53 0.39 -12.08
C PRO A 115 14.19 0.28 -10.70
N MET A 116 13.45 -0.26 -9.73
CA MET A 116 14.00 -0.51 -8.40
C MET A 116 15.10 -1.58 -8.50
N PRO A 117 16.30 -1.37 -7.93
CA PRO A 117 17.30 -2.44 -7.85
C PRO A 117 16.80 -3.55 -6.92
N PRO A 118 17.30 -4.79 -7.06
CA PRO A 118 17.04 -5.83 -6.08
C PRO A 118 17.46 -5.34 -4.67
N PRO A 119 16.54 -5.30 -3.69
CA PRO A 119 16.89 -4.90 -2.33
C PRO A 119 17.72 -6.01 -1.66
N PRO A 120 18.34 -5.74 -0.49
CA PRO A 120 18.79 -6.80 0.38
C PRO A 120 17.67 -7.83 0.60
N ALA A 121 18.03 -9.11 0.72
CA ALA A 121 17.05 -10.18 0.84
C ALA A 121 16.06 -9.91 1.99
N VAL A 122 14.77 -10.02 1.68
CA VAL A 122 13.66 -9.94 2.64
C VAL A 122 13.03 -11.33 2.68
N ASN A 123 12.97 -11.94 3.87
CA ASN A 123 12.37 -13.26 4.05
C ASN A 123 10.83 -13.14 4.16
N ASP A 124 10.15 -14.27 4.39
CA ASP A 124 8.69 -14.30 4.46
C ASP A 124 8.12 -13.70 5.76
N GLU A 125 8.89 -13.69 6.85
CA GLU A 125 8.49 -13.09 8.14
C GLU A 125 8.71 -11.58 8.17
N GLU A 126 9.70 -11.09 7.42
CA GLU A 126 10.03 -9.67 7.26
C GLU A 126 9.12 -8.97 6.24
N MET A 127 8.35 -9.71 5.45
CA MET A 127 7.45 -9.16 4.43
C MET A 127 6.11 -8.79 5.05
#